data_AF-A0A972YYL1-F1
#
_entry.id   AF-A0A972YYL1-F1
#
_cell.length_a   1.000
_cell.length_b   1.000
_cell.length_c   1.000
_cell.angle_alpha   90.00
_cell.angle_beta   90.00
_cell.angle_gamma   90.00
#
_symmetry.space_group_name_H-M   'P 1'
#
loop_
_entity.id
_entity.type
_entity.pdbx_description
1 polymer ?
#
loop_
_entity_poly.entity_id
_entity_poly.type
_entity_poly.pdbx_seq_one_letter_code
_entity_poly.pdbx_strand_id
1 'polypeptide(L)' 'MRDVILYITLVLNVVSMGALIAGILMHSGRGGGLSDMFGGGGGAALGSTAAERNLNRITFVFALIWIFTLLALSFLLPVI' A
#
# COMPACT_ATOMS: atom_id res chain seq x y z
N MET A 1 6.71 -12.32 26.60
CA MET A 1 6.17 -12.96 25.37
C MET A 1 5.16 -12.06 24.66
N ARG A 2 4.10 -11.60 25.34
CA ARG A 2 3.11 -10.66 24.78
C ARG A 2 3.73 -9.39 24.18
N ASP A 3 4.67 -8.78 24.90
CA ASP A 3 5.27 -7.50 24.47
C ASP A 3 6.12 -7.67 23.20
N VAL A 4 6.80 -8.81 23.06
CA VAL A 4 7.55 -9.14 21.83
C VAL A 4 6.60 -9.24 20.63
N ILE A 5 5.44 -9.89 20.80
CA ILE A 5 4.42 -10.01 19.74
C ILE A 5 3.83 -8.64 19.40
N LEU A 6 3.59 -7.80 20.41
CA LEU A 6 3.15 -6.41 20.22
C LEU A 6 4.13 -5.62 19.35
N TYR A 7 5.42 -5.60 19.71
CA TYR A 7 6.43 -4.85 18.96
C TYR A 7 6.56 -5.35 17.52
N ILE A 8 6.55 -6.67 17.29
CA ILE A 8 6.59 -7.24 15.94
C ILE A 8 5.36 -6.80 15.12
N THR A 9 4.16 -6.89 15.71
CA THR A 9 2.91 -6.53 15.03
C THR A 9 2.87 -5.04 14.70
N LEU A 10 3.38 -4.19 15.60
CA LEU A 10 3.47 -2.75 15.41
C LEU A 10 4.42 -2.39 14.27
N VAL A 11 5.61 -3.00 14.24
CA VAL A 11 6.57 -2.79 13.14
C VAL A 11 5.97 -3.23 11.81
N LEU A 12 5.36 -4.41 11.76
CA LEU A 12 4.70 -4.91 10.54
C LEU A 12 3.57 -3.98 10.08
N ASN A 13 2.79 -3.44 11.01
CA ASN A 13 1.70 -2.52 10.67
C ASN A 13 2.22 -1.21 10.07
N VAL A 14 3.22 -0.58 10.69
CA VAL A 14 3.81 0.67 10.19
C VAL A 14 4.48 0.46 8.82
N VAL A 15 5.25 -0.63 8.66
CA VAL A 15 5.92 -0.95 7.40
C VAL A 15 4.92 -1.23 6.29
N SER A 16 3.88 -2.03 6.55
CA SER A 16 2.84 -2.32 5.56
C SER A 16 2.04 -1.07 5.17
N MET A 17 1.78 -0.16 6.12
CA MET A 17 1.15 1.12 5.83
C MET A 17 2.00 2.00 4.91
N GLY A 18 3.31 2.10 5.18
CA GLY A 18 4.25 2.83 4.31
C GLY A 18 4.36 2.21 2.92
N ALA A 19 4.43 0.87 2.84
CA ALA A 19 4.46 0.12 1.59
C ALA A 19 3.17 0.32 0.77
N LEU A 20 2.00 0.40 1.41
CA LEU A 20 0.73 0.70 0.75
C LEU A 20 0.71 2.12 0.17
N ILE A 21 1.13 3.12 0.95
CA ILE A 21 1.19 4.51 0.46
C ILE A 21 2.11 4.58 -0.75
N ALA A 22 3.31 4.00 -0.66
CA ALA A 22 4.25 3.95 -1.80
C ALA A 22 3.66 3.19 -3.00
N GLY A 23 3.01 2.04 -2.76
CA GLY A 23 2.34 1.23 -3.78
C GLY A 23 1.25 1.98 -4.52
N ILE A 24 0.40 2.70 -3.79
CA ILE A 24 -0.70 3.50 -4.35
C ILE A 24 -0.16 4.71 -5.11
N LEU A 25 0.86 5.41 -4.61
CA LEU A 25 1.46 6.53 -5.33
C LEU A 25 2.11 6.08 -6.64
N MET A 26 2.74 4.90 -6.67
CA MET A 26 3.25 4.30 -7.91
C MET A 26 2.14 3.97 -8.92
N HIS A 27 0.89 3.74 -8.48
CA HIS A 27 -0.26 3.64 -9.38
C HIS A 27 -0.69 5.00 -9.98
N SER A 28 -0.45 6.11 -9.28
CA SER A 28 -0.90 7.45 -9.71
C SER A 28 0.05 8.18 -10.65
N GLY A 29 1.29 7.72 -10.83
CA GLY A 29 2.34 8.42 -11.60
C GLY A 29 2.09 8.59 -13.12
N ARG A 30 0.91 8.22 -13.63
CA ARG A 30 0.59 8.19 -15.08
C ARG A 30 -0.63 9.03 -15.47
N GLY A 31 -1.32 9.68 -14.53
CA GLY A 31 -2.60 10.37 -14.79
C GLY A 31 -2.92 11.55 -13.86
N GLY A 32 -1.93 12.05 -13.11
CA GLY A 32 -2.10 13.14 -12.14
C GLY A 32 -1.83 14.54 -12.69
N GLY A 33 -1.47 14.67 -13.98
CA GLY A 33 -1.19 15.96 -14.60
C GLY A 33 -2.48 16.64 -15.08
N LEU A 34 -2.57 17.97 -14.94
CA LEU A 34 -3.67 18.77 -15.50
C LEU A 34 -3.90 18.47 -17.00
N SER A 35 -2.83 18.17 -17.74
CA SER A 35 -2.89 17.78 -19.16
C SER A 35 -3.70 16.49 -19.40
N ASP A 36 -3.60 15.48 -18.52
CA ASP A 36 -4.38 14.24 -18.63
C ASP A 36 -5.85 14.48 -18.27
N MET A 37 -6.12 15.46 -17.39
CA MET A 37 -7.48 15.87 -16.99
C MET A 37 -8.18 16.76 -18.05
N PHE A 38 -7.43 17.41 -18.93
CA PHE A 38 -7.95 18.27 -20.02
C PHE A 38 -7.93 17.58 -21.40
N GLY A 39 -7.86 16.25 -21.46
CA GLY A 39 -7.96 15.50 -22.72
C GLY A 39 -6.66 15.42 -23.52
N GLY A 40 -5.51 15.65 -22.89
CA GLY A 40 -4.19 15.49 -23.49
C GLY A 40 -3.89 14.03 -23.81
N GLY A 41 -4.31 13.57 -24.99
CA GLY A 41 -3.83 12.33 -25.57
C GLY A 41 -2.40 12.50 -26.08
N GLY A 42 -1.46 11.70 -25.56
CA GLY A 42 -0.17 11.49 -26.21
C GLY A 42 1.03 11.45 -25.27
N GLY A 43 1.44 10.24 -24.89
CA GLY A 43 2.85 9.98 -24.61
C GLY A 43 3.28 10.01 -23.14
N ALA A 44 2.91 8.98 -22.37
CA ALA A 44 3.78 8.36 -21.37
C ALA A 44 3.11 7.10 -20.83
N ALA A 45 2.85 6.14 -21.72
CA ALA A 45 2.30 4.86 -21.31
C ALA A 45 3.20 3.69 -21.67
N LEU A 46 4.47 3.79 -21.26
CA LEU A 46 5.47 2.72 -21.37
C LEU A 46 5.69 2.00 -20.02
N GLY A 47 4.74 2.10 -19.08
CA GLY A 47 4.68 1.14 -17.97
C GLY A 47 4.11 -0.17 -18.52
N SER A 48 4.93 -1.21 -18.50
CA SER A 48 4.57 -2.57 -18.89
C SER A 48 3.25 -2.98 -18.22
N THR A 49 2.26 -3.41 -19.02
CA THR A 49 0.99 -3.95 -18.50
C THR A 49 1.21 -5.09 -17.50
N ALA A 50 2.33 -5.82 -17.63
CA ALA A 50 2.75 -6.83 -16.67
C ALA A 50 3.26 -6.21 -15.35
N ALA A 51 3.98 -5.09 -15.40
CA ALA A 51 4.46 -4.38 -14.22
C ALA A 51 3.30 -3.79 -13.41
N GLU A 52 2.28 -3.21 -14.07
CA GLU A 52 1.07 -2.74 -13.40
C GLU A 52 0.30 -3.87 -12.72
N ARG A 53 0.14 -5.00 -13.42
CA ARG A 53 -0.53 -6.18 -12.86
C ARG A 53 0.22 -6.76 -11.68
N ASN A 54 1.55 -6.74 -11.71
CA ASN A 54 2.38 -7.19 -10.60
C ASN A 54 2.31 -6.21 -9.42
N LEU A 55 2.37 -4.91 -9.68
CA LEU A 55 2.26 -3.88 -8.65
C LEU A 55 0.89 -3.97 -7.94
N ASN A 56 -0.19 -4.17 -8.68
CA ASN A 56 -1.52 -4.37 -8.10
C ASN A 56 -1.58 -5.60 -7.18
N ARG A 57 -0.96 -6.72 -7.58
CA ARG A 57 -0.88 -7.93 -6.73
C ARG A 57 -0.08 -7.67 -5.45
N ILE A 58 1.05 -6.98 -5.55
CA ILE A 58 1.90 -6.64 -4.41
C ILE A 58 1.15 -5.72 -3.45
N THR A 59 0.52 -4.65 -3.96
CA THR A 59 -0.29 -3.72 -3.16
C THR A 59 -1.44 -4.44 -2.47
N PHE A 60 -2.12 -5.37 -3.16
CA PHE A 60 -3.19 -6.16 -2.57
C PHE A 60 -2.70 -7.06 -1.42
N VAL A 61 -1.54 -7.70 -1.55
CA VAL A 61 -0.94 -8.50 -0.48
C VAL A 61 -0.59 -7.63 0.72
N PHE A 62 0.01 -6.45 0.51
CA PHE A 62 0.29 -5.51 1.59
C PHE A 62 -0.99 -4.99 2.27
N ALA A 63 -2.08 -4.80 1.52
CA ALA A 63 -3.37 -4.39 2.05
C ALA A 63 -3.93 -5.45 3.02
N LEU A 64 -3.88 -6.72 2.62
CA LEU A 64 -4.27 -7.83 3.49
C LEU A 64 -3.44 -7.88 4.77
N ILE A 65 -2.11 -7.82 4.65
CA ILE A 65 -1.20 -7.85 5.82
C ILE A 65 -1.50 -6.68 6.76
N TRP A 66 -1.70 -5.49 6.22
CA TRP A 66 -2.02 -4.31 7.02
C TRP A 66 -3.35 -4.48 7.76
N ILE A 67 -4.41 -4.95 7.10
CA ILE A 67 -5.72 -5.21 7.75
C ILE A 67 -5.58 -6.24 8.87
N PHE A 68 -4.91 -7.36 8.63
CA PHE A 68 -4.72 -8.40 9.65
C PHE A 68 -3.92 -7.90 10.85
N THR A 69 -2.84 -7.14 10.60
CA THR A 69 -2.03 -6.57 11.70
C THR A 69 -2.78 -5.49 12.47
N LEU A 70 -3.65 -4.72 11.80
CA LEU A 70 -4.48 -3.70 12.44
C LEU A 70 -5.54 -4.33 13.36
N LEU A 71 -6.20 -5.40 12.89
CA LEU A 71 -7.10 -6.19 13.73
C LEU A 71 -6.34 -6.83 14.89
N ALA A 72 -5.19 -7.45 14.64
CA ALA A 72 -4.37 -8.05 15.69
C ALA A 72 -3.99 -7.02 16.76
N LEU A 73 -3.51 -5.84 16.36
CA LEU A 73 -3.21 -4.71 17.26
C LEU A 73 -4.42 -4.29 18.10
N SER A 74 -5.62 -4.27 17.53
CA SER A 74 -6.85 -3.93 18.26
C SER A 74 -7.15 -4.88 19.42
N PHE A 75 -6.79 -6.16 19.32
CA PHE A 75 -6.96 -7.14 20.41
C PHE A 75 -5.76 -7.18 21.34
N LEU A 76 -4.57 -6.87 20.83
CA LEU A 76 -3.32 -6.98 21.58
C LEU A 76 -3.04 -5.74 22.43
N LEU A 77 -3.43 -4.54 21.98
CA LEU A 77 -3.34 -3.31 22.76
C LEU A 77 -4.23 -3.45 24.00
N PRO A 78 -3.70 -3.15 25.20
CA PRO A 78 -4.54 -3.06 26.37
C PRO A 78 -5.49 -1.88 26.18
N VAL A 79 -6.77 -2.17 25.99
CA VAL A 79 -7.84 -1.17 26.06
C VAL A 79 -7.79 -0.62 27.49
N ILE A 80 -7.55 0.69 27.59
CA ILE A 80 -7.39 1.44 28.83
C ILE A 80 -8.71 1.40 29.61
#